data_AF-A0AA41U1R4-F1
#
_entry.id   AF-A0AA41U1R4-F1
#
_cell.length_a   1.000
_cell.length_b   1.000
_cell.length_c   1.000
_cell.angle_alpha   90.00
_cell.angle_beta   90.00
_cell.angle_gamma   90.00
#
_symmetry.space_group_name_H-M   'P 1'
#
loop_
_entity.id
_entity.type
_entity.pdbx_description
1 polymer ?
#
loop_
_entity_poly.entity_id
_entity_poly.type
_entity_poly.pdbx_seq_one_letter_code
_entity_poly.pdbx_strand_id
1 'polypeptide(L)'
;MSYDVYFLAREAGQSWEDALDALEHRVRDESLPTGWDDVVRGVGELLGGVEVSAGPPSWCMGHRKTGIEVSCLAGEWSMSVPFWTSGDAALGVVDRLKAIAAVVEAATGLSAYDPQTGELLLGVEDSAAAGVFDRVAESFAERGIRSPGDSG
;
A
#
# COMPACT_ATOMS: atom_id res chain seq x y z
N MET A 1 13.97 1.54 -0.12
CA MET A 1 12.90 1.28 -1.10
C MET A 1 11.74 0.65 -0.34
N SER A 2 10.51 1.02 -0.69
CA SER A 2 9.26 0.50 -0.13
C SER A 2 8.65 -0.54 -1.08
N TYR A 3 7.77 -1.38 -0.54
CA TYR A 3 6.79 -2.13 -1.33
C TYR A 3 5.55 -1.25 -1.42
N ASP A 4 5.07 -0.98 -2.63
CA ASP A 4 4.01 0.00 -2.89
C ASP A 4 2.82 -0.69 -3.58
N VAL A 5 1.63 -0.41 -3.06
CA VAL A 5 0.34 -0.87 -3.60
C VAL A 5 -0.43 0.37 -4.07
N TYR A 6 -1.03 0.30 -5.25
CA TYR A 6 -1.82 1.39 -5.82
C TYR A 6 -3.30 1.05 -5.79
N PHE A 7 -4.15 2.03 -5.49
CA PHE A 7 -5.60 1.84 -5.52
C PHE A 7 -6.15 2.42 -6.81
N LEU A 8 -6.66 1.54 -7.67
CA LEU A 8 -7.04 1.88 -9.04
C LEU A 8 -8.55 1.71 -9.25
N ALA A 9 -9.12 2.60 -10.06
CA ALA A 9 -10.40 2.38 -10.70
C ALA A 9 -10.13 1.72 -12.06
N ARG A 10 -10.85 0.64 -12.36
CA ARG A 10 -10.70 -0.08 -13.64
C ARG A 10 -12.00 -0.11 -14.40
N GLU A 11 -11.94 0.29 -15.67
CA GLU A 11 -13.08 0.19 -16.58
C GLU A 11 -13.33 -1.25 -17.05
N ALA A 12 -14.56 -1.52 -17.49
CA ALA A 12 -14.92 -2.85 -17.97
C ALA A 12 -14.09 -3.23 -19.22
N GLY A 13 -13.26 -4.27 -19.10
CA GLY A 13 -12.38 -4.74 -20.18
C GLY A 13 -10.98 -4.12 -20.20
N GLN A 14 -10.70 -3.15 -19.32
CA GLN A 14 -9.36 -2.59 -19.15
C GLN A 14 -8.47 -3.56 -18.37
N SER A 15 -7.17 -3.61 -18.71
CA SER A 15 -6.19 -4.34 -17.90
C SER A 15 -5.79 -3.53 -16.65
N TRP A 16 -5.18 -4.16 -15.64
CA TRP A 16 -4.70 -3.42 -14.47
C TRP A 16 -3.49 -2.55 -14.79
N GLU A 17 -2.62 -2.99 -15.71
CA GLU A 17 -1.49 -2.21 -16.21
C GLU A 17 -1.98 -0.95 -16.92
N ASP A 18 -2.99 -1.05 -17.79
CA ASP A 18 -3.59 0.11 -18.45
C ASP A 18 -4.30 1.03 -17.44
N ALA A 19 -4.84 0.49 -16.35
CA ALA A 19 -5.44 1.29 -15.28
C ALA A 19 -4.39 2.07 -14.48
N LEU A 20 -3.20 1.49 -14.27
CA LEU A 20 -2.07 2.18 -13.66
C LEU A 20 -1.51 3.25 -14.60
N ASP A 21 -1.34 2.94 -15.89
CA ASP A 21 -0.90 3.92 -16.90
C ASP A 21 -1.89 5.09 -17.01
N ALA A 22 -3.19 4.80 -17.00
CA ALA A 22 -4.23 5.83 -16.98
C ALA A 22 -4.17 6.68 -15.70
N LEU A 23 -3.79 6.09 -14.56
CA LEU A 23 -3.59 6.82 -13.31
C LEU A 23 -2.46 7.85 -13.48
N GLU A 24 -1.31 7.44 -14.01
CA GLU A 24 -0.14 8.31 -14.19
C GLU A 24 -0.41 9.49 -15.14
N HIS A 25 -1.31 9.30 -16.11
CA HIS A 25 -1.66 10.31 -17.11
C HIS A 25 -2.88 11.16 -16.73
N ARG A 26 -3.51 10.92 -15.59
CA ARG A 26 -4.72 11.64 -15.21
C ARG A 26 -4.44 13.09 -14.80
N VAL A 27 -5.49 13.89 -14.82
CA VAL A 27 -5.43 15.24 -14.27
C VAL A 27 -5.32 15.16 -12.74
N ARG A 28 -4.33 15.86 -12.19
CA ARG A 28 -4.12 15.98 -10.75
C ARG A 28 -5.34 16.57 -10.07
N ASP A 29 -5.75 15.94 -8.98
CA ASP A 29 -6.88 16.38 -8.15
C ASP A 29 -6.38 16.82 -6.76
N GLU A 30 -6.52 18.11 -6.47
CA GLU A 30 -6.12 18.70 -5.19
C GLU A 30 -7.31 18.85 -4.21
N SER A 31 -8.43 18.21 -4.50
CA SER A 31 -9.58 18.16 -3.59
C SER A 31 -9.38 17.12 -2.49
N LEU A 32 -10.19 17.22 -1.43
CA LEU A 32 -10.18 16.24 -0.34
C LEU A 32 -10.47 14.84 -0.93
N PRO A 33 -9.60 13.83 -0.67
CA PRO A 33 -9.79 12.50 -1.22
C PRO A 33 -11.13 11.90 -0.78
N THR A 34 -11.81 11.26 -1.73
CA THR A 34 -13.03 10.52 -1.43
C THR A 34 -12.75 9.46 -0.35
N GLY A 35 -13.61 9.38 0.66
CA GLY A 35 -13.48 8.40 1.74
C GLY A 35 -12.37 8.68 2.76
N TRP A 36 -11.66 9.82 2.68
CA TRP A 36 -10.51 10.12 3.55
C TRP A 36 -10.77 9.90 5.04
N ASP A 37 -11.84 10.48 5.59
CA ASP A 37 -12.16 10.39 7.01
C ASP A 37 -12.51 8.95 7.44
N ASP A 38 -13.17 8.19 6.56
CA ASP A 38 -13.50 6.78 6.80
C ASP A 38 -12.25 5.89 6.78
N VAL A 39 -11.31 6.17 5.87
CA VAL A 39 -10.02 5.48 5.83
C VAL A 39 -9.20 5.79 7.07
N VAL A 40 -9.06 7.07 7.46
CA VAL A 40 -8.31 7.46 8.67
C VAL A 40 -8.87 6.75 9.90
N ARG A 41 -10.19 6.73 10.05
CA ARG A 41 -10.86 6.05 11.16
C ARG A 41 -10.62 4.54 11.12
N GLY A 42 -10.88 3.88 9.99
CA GLY A 42 -10.75 2.43 9.85
C GLY A 42 -9.31 1.95 10.04
N VAL A 43 -8.34 2.62 9.43
CA VAL A 43 -6.91 2.30 9.58
C VAL A 43 -6.45 2.58 11.02
N GLY A 44 -6.92 3.67 11.62
CA GLY A 44 -6.67 4.00 13.03
C GLY A 44 -7.16 2.92 13.98
N GLU A 45 -8.38 2.41 13.78
CA GLU A 45 -8.94 1.31 14.58
C GLU A 45 -8.12 0.01 14.42
N LEU A 46 -7.70 -0.32 13.19
CA LEU A 46 -6.91 -1.52 12.89
C LEU A 46 -5.51 -1.50 13.51
N LEU A 47 -4.85 -0.33 13.50
CA LEU A 47 -3.46 -0.21 13.91
C LEU A 47 -3.29 0.27 15.36
N GLY A 48 -4.37 0.72 16.01
CA GLY A 48 -4.33 1.28 17.36
C GLY A 48 -3.88 2.74 17.38
N GLY A 49 -4.15 3.48 16.31
CA GLY A 49 -3.79 4.88 16.09
C GLY A 49 -2.86 5.09 14.90
N VAL A 50 -3.00 6.26 14.25
CA VAL A 50 -2.17 6.69 13.12
C VAL A 50 -1.77 8.16 13.28
N GLU A 51 -0.61 8.52 12.74
CA GLU A 51 -0.19 9.90 12.57
C GLU A 51 -0.74 10.39 11.23
N VAL A 52 -1.47 11.51 11.24
CA VAL A 52 -2.13 12.05 10.04
C VAL A 52 -1.48 13.38 9.65
N SER A 53 -1.16 13.51 8.36
CA SER A 53 -0.73 14.76 7.72
C SER A 53 -1.63 15.03 6.52
N ALA A 54 -2.56 15.97 6.65
CA ALA A 54 -3.54 16.28 5.61
C ALA A 54 -3.40 17.73 5.13
N GLY A 55 -3.17 17.93 3.84
CA GLY A 55 -3.15 19.25 3.22
C GLY A 55 -2.92 19.20 1.71
N PRO A 56 -3.72 19.88 0.87
CA PRO A 56 -3.58 19.80 -0.57
C PRO A 56 -2.14 20.05 -1.06
N PRO A 57 -1.64 19.27 -2.03
CA PRO A 57 -2.31 18.15 -2.73
C PRO A 57 -2.05 16.78 -2.08
N SER A 58 -1.60 16.72 -0.83
CA SER A 58 -1.11 15.49 -0.19
C SER A 58 -1.83 15.17 1.12
N TRP A 59 -2.36 13.96 1.19
CA TRP A 59 -2.99 13.43 2.40
C TRP A 59 -2.31 12.12 2.76
N CYS A 60 -1.62 12.08 3.88
CA CYS A 60 -0.89 10.91 4.34
C CYS A 60 -1.35 10.50 5.74
N MET A 61 -1.39 9.21 5.99
CA MET A 61 -1.49 8.63 7.32
C MET A 61 -0.44 7.54 7.47
N GLY A 62 0.28 7.57 8.58
CA GLY A 62 1.36 6.62 8.85
C GLY A 62 1.20 5.98 10.21
N HIS A 63 1.62 4.73 10.33
CA HIS A 63 1.72 4.05 11.62
C HIS A 63 3.19 3.79 11.96
N ARG A 64 3.75 4.64 12.81
CA ARG A 64 5.18 4.67 13.14
C ARG A 64 5.77 3.32 13.58
N LYS A 65 4.97 2.50 14.28
CA LYS A 65 5.44 1.21 14.80
C LYS A 65 5.64 0.16 13.71
N THR A 66 4.80 0.15 12.66
CA THR A 66 4.96 -0.78 11.53
C THR A 66 5.66 -0.12 10.34
N GLY A 67 5.70 1.21 10.31
CA GLY A 67 6.16 2.01 9.19
C GLY A 67 5.23 1.99 7.98
N ILE A 68 4.05 1.38 8.09
CA ILE A 68 3.03 1.39 7.02
C ILE A 68 2.54 2.83 6.84
N GLU A 69 2.50 3.28 5.59
CA GLU A 69 1.92 4.56 5.21
C GLU A 69 0.83 4.34 4.16
N VAL A 70 -0.29 5.05 4.30
CA VAL A 70 -1.32 5.17 3.28
C VAL A 70 -1.36 6.64 2.88
N SER A 71 -1.31 6.90 1.59
CA SER A 71 -1.26 8.26 1.07
C SER A 71 -2.25 8.46 -0.08
N CYS A 72 -2.66 9.69 -0.27
CA CYS A 72 -3.37 10.17 -1.43
C CYS A 72 -2.65 11.42 -1.93
N LEU A 73 -1.92 11.31 -3.04
CA LEU A 73 -1.20 12.43 -3.63
C LEU A 73 -1.89 12.85 -4.93
N ALA A 74 -2.37 14.08 -4.99
CA ALA A 74 -3.09 14.60 -6.15
C ALA A 74 -4.25 13.68 -6.59
N GLY A 75 -4.90 13.03 -5.62
CA GLY A 75 -5.99 12.05 -5.76
C GLY A 75 -5.54 10.59 -5.98
N GLU A 76 -4.24 10.30 -6.00
CA GLU A 76 -3.66 8.98 -6.25
C GLU A 76 -3.49 8.28 -4.92
N TRP A 77 -4.37 7.32 -4.65
CA TRP A 77 -4.28 6.51 -3.45
C TRP A 77 -3.19 5.44 -3.60
N SER A 78 -2.31 5.38 -2.62
CA SER A 78 -1.26 4.36 -2.53
C SER A 78 -1.03 3.95 -1.08
N MET A 79 -0.44 2.78 -0.90
CA MET A 79 0.00 2.27 0.40
C MET A 79 1.43 1.78 0.26
N SER A 80 2.30 2.24 1.15
CA SER A 80 3.71 1.85 1.17
C SER A 80 4.05 1.14 2.47
N VAL A 81 4.95 0.16 2.35
CA VAL A 81 5.51 -0.58 3.49
C VAL A 81 7.03 -0.62 3.41
N PRO A 82 7.70 -0.44 4.55
CA PRO A 82 9.13 -0.58 4.61
C PRO A 82 9.59 -2.04 4.55
N PHE A 83 10.79 -2.21 3.99
CA PHE A 83 11.32 -3.45 3.45
C PHE A 83 11.95 -4.43 4.47
N TRP A 84 11.81 -4.21 5.78
CA TRP A 84 12.60 -4.91 6.81
C TRP A 84 11.94 -6.16 7.42
N THR A 85 10.88 -6.68 6.81
CA THR A 85 10.15 -7.83 7.36
C THR A 85 10.35 -9.07 6.50
N SER A 86 11.07 -10.06 7.04
CA SER A 86 11.22 -11.40 6.47
C SER A 86 10.67 -12.47 7.44
N GLY A 87 10.32 -13.66 6.92
CA GLY A 87 9.83 -14.78 7.73
C GLY A 87 8.43 -14.54 8.35
N ASP A 88 8.16 -15.06 9.54
CA ASP A 88 6.83 -14.95 10.20
C ASP A 88 6.33 -13.50 10.37
N ALA A 89 7.26 -12.54 10.44
CA ALA A 89 6.94 -11.13 10.52
C ALA A 89 6.44 -10.57 9.17
N ALA A 90 6.81 -11.17 8.03
CA ALA A 90 6.28 -10.82 6.71
C ALA A 90 4.81 -11.25 6.55
N LEU A 91 4.42 -12.42 7.06
CA LEU A 91 3.02 -12.89 7.05
C LEU A 91 2.12 -11.91 7.82
N GLY A 92 2.53 -11.50 9.02
CA GLY A 92 1.77 -10.53 9.81
C GLY A 92 1.71 -9.12 9.19
N VAL A 93 2.61 -8.78 8.27
CA VAL A 93 2.55 -7.55 7.48
C VAL A 93 1.57 -7.70 6.32
N VAL A 94 1.59 -8.83 5.60
CA VAL A 94 0.63 -9.11 4.51
C VAL A 94 -0.81 -9.06 5.02
N ASP A 95 -1.11 -9.69 6.15
CA ASP A 95 -2.46 -9.65 6.74
C ASP A 95 -2.91 -8.21 7.05
N ARG A 96 -2.00 -7.39 7.56
CA ARG A 96 -2.27 -5.97 7.84
C ARG A 96 -2.48 -5.18 6.56
N LEU A 97 -1.67 -5.42 5.52
CA LEU A 97 -1.83 -4.77 4.22
C LEU A 97 -3.18 -5.12 3.60
N LYS A 98 -3.59 -6.39 3.66
CA LYS A 98 -4.92 -6.81 3.19
C LYS A 98 -6.03 -6.17 4.01
N ALA A 99 -5.90 -6.10 5.33
CA ALA A 99 -6.90 -5.45 6.18
C ALA A 99 -7.02 -3.95 5.88
N ILE A 100 -5.90 -3.25 5.70
CA ILE A 100 -5.87 -1.83 5.32
C ILE A 100 -6.44 -1.63 3.92
N ALA A 101 -6.04 -2.47 2.96
CA ALA A 101 -6.57 -2.43 1.60
C ALA A 101 -8.10 -2.58 1.59
N ALA A 102 -8.65 -3.55 2.33
CA ALA A 102 -10.09 -3.72 2.46
C ALA A 102 -10.81 -2.47 3.01
N VAL A 103 -10.19 -1.75 3.96
CA VAL A 103 -10.73 -0.47 4.46
C VAL A 103 -10.74 0.59 3.35
N VAL A 104 -9.64 0.72 2.60
CA VAL A 104 -9.55 1.70 1.51
C VAL A 104 -10.52 1.35 0.39
N GLU A 105 -10.59 0.10 -0.05
CA GLU A 105 -11.54 -0.34 -1.09
C GLU A 105 -12.99 -0.07 -0.68
N ALA A 106 -13.36 -0.38 0.58
CA ALA A 106 -14.71 -0.15 1.08
C ALA A 106 -15.08 1.35 1.15
N ALA A 107 -14.13 2.22 1.47
CA ALA A 107 -14.36 3.65 1.61
C ALA A 107 -14.32 4.41 0.27
N THR A 108 -13.57 3.90 -0.71
CA THR A 108 -13.28 4.62 -1.96
C THR A 108 -13.91 3.97 -3.20
N GLY A 109 -14.23 2.68 -3.15
CA GLY A 109 -14.64 1.89 -4.31
C GLY A 109 -13.50 1.52 -5.26
N LEU A 110 -12.25 1.86 -4.91
CA LEU A 110 -11.05 1.48 -5.68
C LEU A 110 -10.65 0.02 -5.38
N SER A 111 -9.74 -0.53 -6.18
CA SER A 111 -9.15 -1.86 -5.95
C SER A 111 -7.65 -1.78 -5.72
N ALA A 112 -7.15 -2.51 -4.73
CA ALA A 112 -5.74 -2.57 -4.36
C ALA A 112 -4.96 -3.43 -5.35
N TYR A 113 -4.24 -2.78 -6.26
CA TYR A 113 -3.38 -3.40 -7.25
C TYR A 113 -1.93 -3.45 -6.75
N ASP A 114 -1.35 -4.64 -6.78
CA ASP A 114 0.07 -4.86 -6.50
C ASP A 114 0.85 -4.98 -7.82
N PRO A 115 1.65 -3.97 -8.20
CA PRO A 115 2.44 -3.97 -9.43
C PRO A 115 3.56 -5.03 -9.43
N GLN A 116 3.92 -5.58 -8.27
CA GLN A 116 4.98 -6.59 -8.14
C GLN A 116 4.46 -8.00 -8.45
N THR A 117 3.16 -8.24 -8.24
CA THR A 117 2.49 -9.49 -8.64
C THR A 117 1.70 -9.35 -9.94
N GLY A 118 1.33 -8.13 -10.33
CA GLY A 118 0.40 -7.88 -11.42
C GLY A 118 -1.05 -8.23 -11.09
N GLU A 119 -1.36 -8.43 -9.81
CA GLU A 119 -2.64 -8.95 -9.33
C GLU A 119 -3.26 -8.03 -8.26
N LEU A 120 -4.53 -8.28 -7.94
CA LEU A 120 -5.19 -7.60 -6.83
C LEU A 120 -4.73 -8.18 -5.49
N LEU A 121 -4.36 -7.30 -4.56
CA LEU A 121 -3.85 -7.69 -3.25
C LEU A 121 -4.84 -8.60 -2.48
N LEU A 122 -6.14 -8.31 -2.56
CA LEU A 122 -7.18 -9.11 -1.90
C LEU A 122 -7.53 -10.42 -2.65
N GLY A 123 -7.09 -10.57 -3.90
CA GLY A 123 -7.32 -11.77 -4.72
C GLY A 123 -6.17 -12.79 -4.68
N VAL A 124 -5.01 -12.41 -4.12
CA VAL A 124 -3.83 -13.28 -4.03
C VAL A 124 -3.89 -14.12 -2.75
N GLU A 125 -3.63 -15.42 -2.82
CA GLU A 125 -3.51 -16.29 -1.63
C GLU A 125 -2.36 -15.83 -0.72
N ASP A 126 -2.53 -15.87 0.61
CA ASP A 126 -1.56 -15.32 1.59
C ASP A 126 -0.13 -15.87 1.40
N SER A 127 -0.02 -17.15 1.05
CA SER A 127 1.26 -17.83 0.81
C SER A 127 1.99 -17.33 -0.46
N ALA A 128 1.24 -16.92 -1.48
CA ALA A 128 1.80 -16.35 -2.71
C ALA A 128 2.28 -14.91 -2.49
N ALA A 129 1.52 -14.11 -1.73
CA ALA A 129 1.90 -12.76 -1.35
C ALA A 129 3.18 -12.76 -0.49
N ALA A 130 3.24 -13.60 0.55
CA ALA A 130 4.41 -13.72 1.40
C ALA A 130 5.67 -14.15 0.61
N GLY A 131 5.52 -15.09 -0.34
CA GLY A 131 6.62 -15.50 -1.22
C GLY A 131 7.09 -14.43 -2.20
N VAL A 132 6.30 -13.38 -2.46
CA VAL A 132 6.77 -12.18 -3.20
C VAL A 132 7.48 -11.23 -2.26
N PHE A 133 6.98 -11.00 -1.05
CA PHE A 133 7.72 -10.25 -0.04
C PHE A 133 9.10 -10.86 0.21
N ASP A 134 9.19 -12.18 0.35
CA ASP A 134 10.47 -12.89 0.52
C ASP A 134 11.37 -12.80 -0.73
N ARG A 135 10.83 -12.93 -1.94
CA ARG A 135 11.64 -12.80 -3.17
C ARG A 135 12.15 -11.39 -3.39
N VAL A 136 11.33 -10.40 -3.07
CA VAL A 136 11.74 -8.99 -3.12
C VAL A 136 12.80 -8.78 -2.03
N ALA A 137 12.58 -9.26 -0.79
CA ALA A 137 13.54 -9.30 0.32
C ALA A 137 14.91 -9.86 -0.11
N GLU A 138 14.92 -11.04 -0.74
CA GLU A 138 16.11 -11.75 -1.21
C GLU A 138 16.83 -11.00 -2.36
N SER A 139 16.10 -10.55 -3.38
CA SER A 139 16.68 -9.84 -4.54
C SER A 139 17.43 -8.56 -4.13
N PHE A 140 17.08 -7.94 -3.00
CA PHE A 140 17.80 -6.80 -2.47
C PHE A 140 18.83 -7.13 -1.39
N ALA A 141 18.67 -8.23 -0.64
CA ALA A 141 19.74 -8.76 0.21
C ALA A 141 20.98 -9.10 -0.65
N GLU A 142 20.77 -9.62 -1.86
CA GLU A 142 21.82 -9.83 -2.88
C GLU A 142 22.45 -8.51 -3.38
N ARG A 143 21.72 -7.38 -3.29
CA ARG A 143 22.19 -6.03 -3.64
C ARG A 143 22.82 -5.26 -2.47
N GLY A 144 22.98 -5.89 -1.31
CA GLY A 144 23.71 -5.35 -0.16
C GLY A 144 22.96 -4.30 0.67
N ILE A 145 21.64 -4.15 0.47
CA ILE A 145 20.81 -3.22 1.23
C ILE A 145 20.28 -3.95 2.46
N ARG A 146 20.87 -3.68 3.64
CA ARG A 146 20.44 -4.24 4.93
C ARG A 146 19.69 -3.22 5.77
N SER A 147 18.87 -3.72 6.69
CA SER A 147 18.14 -2.92 7.68
C SER A 147 19.07 -1.99 8.48
N PRO A 148 18.63 -0.76 8.79
CA PRO A 148 19.35 0.11 9.72
C PRO A 148 19.18 -0.43 11.14
N GLY A 149 19.96 -1.45 11.48
CA GLY A 149 19.89 -2.18 12.76
C GLY A 149 20.97 -3.24 12.94
N ASP A 150 21.54 -3.77 11.85
CA ASP A 150 22.64 -4.74 11.90
C ASP A 150 24.02 -4.07 12.06
N SER A 151 24.11 -3.07 12.95
CA SER A 151 25.38 -2.63 13.54
C SER A 151 25.42 -3.14 14.97
N GLY A 152 25.67 -4.44 15.11
CA GLY A 152 26.09 -5.09 16.34
C GLY A 152 27.55 -5.50 16.23
#